data_AF-A0A9E0JYH6-F1
#
_entry.id   AF-A0A9E0JYH6-F1
#
_cell.length_a   1.000
_cell.length_b   1.000
_cell.length_c   1.000
_cell.angle_alpha   90.00
_cell.angle_beta   90.00
_cell.angle_gamma   90.00
#
_symmetry.space_group_name_H-M   'P 1'
#
loop_
_entity.id
_entity.type
_entity.pdbx_description
1 polymer ?
#
loop_
_entity_poly.entity_id
_entity_poly.type
_entity_poly.pdbx_seq_one_letter_code
_entity_poly.pdbx_strand_id
1 'polypeptide(L)'
;MEIETFSPIINVKVFLLAIAGLLILATYTWQFKKMIGAKVQVYLQLSKTFWLVTMLMLAVSETLADKSFWVILAQATSLLSPYLWLLFILQISGQIKLIPLKLQSFILLTTTTFLLVILSNPWHGLYYSNIMLENNILICSFG
;
A
#
# COMPACT_ATOMS: atom_id res chain seq x y z
N MET A 1 22.02 5.78 -9.24
CA MET A 1 20.87 6.44 -8.61
C MET A 1 19.66 6.12 -9.46
N GLU A 2 18.79 5.22 -8.98
CA GLU A 2 17.52 4.95 -9.66
C GLU A 2 16.56 6.10 -9.34
N ILE A 3 15.81 6.52 -10.35
CA ILE A 3 14.87 7.63 -10.27
C ILE A 3 13.47 7.06 -10.50
N GLU A 4 12.61 7.18 -9.51
CA GLU A 4 11.20 6.85 -9.65
C GLU A 4 10.40 8.09 -10.02
N THR A 5 9.51 7.94 -11.02
CA THR A 5 8.64 9.01 -11.50
C THR A 5 7.18 8.65 -11.26
N PHE A 6 6.47 9.53 -10.56
CA PHE A 6 5.03 9.39 -10.33
C PHE A 6 4.30 10.35 -11.25
N SER A 7 3.77 9.80 -12.35
CA SER A 7 3.01 10.54 -13.35
C SER A 7 1.55 10.75 -12.91
N PRO A 8 0.90 11.85 -13.32
CA PRO A 8 -0.49 12.10 -13.01
C PRO A 8 -1.41 11.03 -13.63
N ILE A 9 -2.46 10.67 -12.90
CA ILE A 9 -3.45 9.70 -13.38
C ILE A 9 -4.22 10.28 -14.56
N ILE A 10 -4.25 9.51 -15.65
CA ILE A 10 -4.92 9.91 -16.90
C ILE A 10 -6.45 9.70 -16.81
N ASN A 11 -6.91 8.70 -16.03
CA ASN A 11 -8.33 8.30 -16.03
C ASN A 11 -8.90 8.07 -14.62
N VAL A 12 -9.34 9.16 -14.00
CA VAL A 12 -9.96 9.18 -12.66
C VAL A 12 -11.17 8.23 -12.55
N LYS A 13 -11.97 8.10 -13.62
CA LYS A 13 -13.19 7.27 -13.62
C LYS A 13 -12.87 5.78 -13.40
N VAL A 14 -11.79 5.30 -14.00
CA VAL A 14 -11.35 3.89 -13.85
C VAL A 14 -10.93 3.61 -12.41
N PHE A 15 -10.21 4.54 -11.77
CA PHE A 15 -9.82 4.41 -10.36
C PHE A 15 -11.04 4.41 -9.43
N LEU A 16 -12.02 5.30 -9.66
CA LEU A 16 -13.25 5.33 -8.87
C LEU A 16 -14.06 4.03 -9.00
N LEU A 17 -14.15 3.48 -10.22
CA LEU A 17 -14.81 2.19 -10.45
C LEU A 17 -14.10 1.05 -9.71
N ALA A 18 -12.76 1.02 -9.76
CA ALA A 18 -11.96 0.03 -9.06
C ALA A 18 -12.12 0.14 -7.53
N ILE A 19 -12.08 1.36 -6.98
CA ILE A 19 -12.33 1.64 -5.56
C ILE A 19 -13.71 1.13 -5.15
N ALA A 20 -14.75 1.46 -5.92
CA ALA A 20 -16.11 1.00 -5.65
C ALA A 20 -16.20 -0.53 -5.66
N GLY A 21 -15.62 -1.19 -6.66
CA GLY A 21 -15.58 -2.65 -6.76
C GLY A 21 -14.88 -3.31 -5.57
N LEU A 22 -13.74 -2.78 -5.14
CA LEU A 22 -13.00 -3.28 -3.98
C LEU A 22 -13.77 -3.09 -2.68
N LEU A 23 -14.44 -1.94 -2.50
CA LEU A 23 -15.28 -1.68 -1.32
C LEU A 23 -16.51 -2.58 -1.27
N ILE A 24 -17.17 -2.81 -2.40
CA ILE A 24 -18.29 -3.76 -2.51
C ILE A 24 -17.80 -5.16 -2.13
N LEU A 25 -16.67 -5.60 -2.69
CA LEU A 25 -16.08 -6.90 -2.40
C LEU A 25 -15.69 -7.03 -0.91
N ALA A 26 -15.09 -5.99 -0.33
CA ALA A 26 -14.75 -5.94 1.09
C ALA A 26 -15.99 -6.04 1.97
N THR A 27 -17.03 -5.26 1.67
CA THR A 27 -18.30 -5.25 2.41
C THR A 27 -19.00 -6.60 2.32
N TYR A 28 -19.09 -7.15 1.12
CA TYR A 28 -19.71 -8.46 0.88
C TYR A 28 -18.95 -9.56 1.63
N THR A 29 -17.62 -9.60 1.52
CA THR A 29 -16.79 -10.58 2.23
C THR A 29 -16.91 -10.42 3.74
N TRP A 30 -17.07 -9.18 4.23
CA TRP A 30 -17.27 -8.89 5.65
C TRP A 30 -18.63 -9.36 6.18
N GLN A 31 -19.68 -9.25 5.37
CA GLN A 31 -21.03 -9.70 5.71
C GLN A 31 -21.14 -11.23 5.67
N PHE A 32 -20.54 -11.89 4.68
CA PHE A 32 -20.67 -13.33 4.43
C PHE A 32 -19.38 -14.11 4.75
N LYS A 33 -18.78 -13.85 5.93
CA LYS A 33 -17.53 -14.48 6.41
C LYS A 33 -17.68 -15.99 6.71
N LYS A 34 -17.90 -16.80 5.68
CA LYS A 34 -18.04 -18.26 5.80
C LYS A 34 -16.71 -19.01 5.63
N MET A 35 -15.68 -18.34 5.13
CA MET A 35 -14.38 -18.94 4.79
C MET A 35 -13.28 -18.52 5.77
N ILE A 36 -12.35 -19.44 6.05
CA ILE A 36 -11.08 -19.15 6.70
C ILE A 36 -10.30 -18.16 5.81
N GLY A 37 -9.76 -17.08 6.37
CA GLY A 37 -9.10 -16.03 5.57
C GLY A 37 -10.01 -14.84 5.21
N ALA A 38 -11.33 -14.91 5.40
CA ALA A 38 -12.24 -13.83 5.01
C ALA A 38 -11.90 -12.47 5.64
N LYS A 39 -11.45 -12.44 6.91
CA LYS A 39 -11.03 -11.19 7.56
C LYS A 39 -9.79 -10.57 6.90
N VAL A 40 -8.79 -11.40 6.59
CA VAL A 40 -7.56 -10.93 5.94
C VAL A 40 -7.84 -10.50 4.52
N GLN A 41 -8.74 -11.18 3.82
CA GLN A 41 -9.20 -10.76 2.50
C GLN A 41 -9.83 -9.37 2.55
N VAL A 42 -10.66 -9.07 3.55
CA VAL A 42 -11.23 -7.72 3.74
C VAL A 42 -10.13 -6.69 3.94
N TYR A 43 -9.16 -6.95 4.82
CA TYR A 43 -8.04 -6.03 5.03
C TYR A 43 -7.19 -5.83 3.77
N LEU A 44 -6.98 -6.89 2.99
CA LEU A 44 -6.29 -6.80 1.70
C LEU A 44 -7.03 -5.89 0.72
N GLN A 45 -8.36 -6.02 0.61
CA GLN A 45 -9.12 -5.13 -0.26
C GLN A 45 -9.09 -3.69 0.24
N LEU A 46 -9.22 -3.46 1.56
CA LEU A 46 -9.11 -2.12 2.14
C LEU A 46 -7.73 -1.50 1.89
N SER A 47 -6.66 -2.27 2.01
CA SER A 47 -5.29 -1.84 1.69
C SER A 47 -5.17 -1.38 0.24
N LYS A 48 -5.69 -2.18 -0.71
CA LYS A 48 -5.70 -1.83 -2.14
C LYS A 48 -6.57 -0.61 -2.43
N THR A 49 -7.73 -0.51 -1.80
CA THR A 49 -8.60 0.66 -1.91
C THR A 49 -7.88 1.91 -1.44
N PHE A 50 -7.24 1.84 -0.27
CA PHE A 50 -6.49 2.97 0.26
C PHE A 50 -5.34 3.37 -0.66
N TRP A 51 -4.61 2.41 -1.22
CA TRP A 51 -3.58 2.66 -2.23
C TRP A 51 -4.12 3.37 -3.48
N LEU A 52 -5.30 2.97 -3.98
CA LEU A 52 -5.94 3.67 -5.10
C LEU A 52 -6.37 5.09 -4.74
N VAL A 53 -6.82 5.31 -3.50
CA VAL A 53 -7.18 6.64 -2.99
C VAL A 53 -5.93 7.52 -2.89
N THR A 54 -4.81 7.02 -2.37
CA THR A 54 -3.57 7.81 -2.28
C THR A 54 -3.04 8.16 -3.67
N MET A 55 -3.16 7.25 -4.64
CA MET A 55 -2.84 7.52 -6.05
C MET A 55 -3.74 8.62 -6.64
N LEU A 56 -5.05 8.58 -6.38
CA LEU A 56 -5.98 9.65 -6.79
C LEU A 56 -5.60 11.00 -6.18
N MET A 57 -5.29 11.02 -4.88
CA MET A 57 -4.89 12.26 -4.21
C MET A 57 -3.59 12.82 -4.77
N LEU A 58 -2.61 11.96 -5.06
CA LEU A 58 -1.36 12.35 -5.71
C LEU A 58 -1.57 13.02 -7.08
N ALA A 59 -2.57 12.55 -7.83
CA ALA A 59 -2.92 13.12 -9.12
C ALA A 59 -3.61 14.49 -9.02
N VAL A 60 -4.38 14.74 -7.95
CA VAL A 60 -5.10 16.01 -7.73
C VAL A 60 -4.25 17.03 -6.98
N SER A 61 -3.26 16.60 -6.18
CA SER A 61 -2.35 17.49 -5.48
C SER A 61 -1.48 18.31 -6.45
N GLU A 62 -1.40 19.62 -6.21
CA GLU A 62 -0.60 20.55 -7.01
C GLU A 62 0.73 20.91 -6.33
N THR A 63 0.79 20.85 -5.00
CA THR A 63 1.98 21.24 -4.24
C THR A 63 2.93 20.06 -4.04
N LEU A 64 4.23 20.34 -3.95
CA LEU A 64 5.27 19.34 -3.64
C LEU A 64 5.01 18.68 -2.27
N ALA A 65 4.60 19.45 -1.26
CA ALA A 65 4.35 18.95 0.09
C ALA A 65 3.23 17.91 0.10
N ASP A 66 2.07 18.23 -0.49
CA ASP A 66 0.93 17.31 -0.54
C ASP A 66 1.27 16.05 -1.34
N LYS A 67 1.89 16.24 -2.50
CA LYS A 67 2.35 15.15 -3.37
C LYS A 67 3.31 14.20 -2.63
N SER A 68 4.29 14.74 -1.91
CA SER A 68 5.24 13.93 -1.14
C SER A 68 4.56 13.11 -0.04
N PHE A 69 3.58 13.69 0.64
CA PHE A 69 2.80 13.00 1.67
C PHE A 69 2.00 11.83 1.08
N TRP A 70 1.32 12.04 -0.06
CA TRP A 70 0.54 11.00 -0.72
C TRP A 70 1.42 9.89 -1.33
N VAL A 71 2.64 10.21 -1.81
CA VAL A 71 3.63 9.21 -2.24
C VAL A 71 4.01 8.28 -1.09
N ILE A 72 4.35 8.86 0.07
CA ILE A 72 4.76 8.09 1.25
C ILE A 72 3.63 7.14 1.67
N LEU A 73 2.39 7.63 1.72
CA LEU A 73 1.23 6.81 2.05
C LEU A 73 0.94 5.74 0.99
N ALA A 74 1.08 6.07 -0.30
CA ALA A 74 0.92 5.11 -1.38
C ALA A 74 1.94 3.98 -1.25
N GLN A 75 3.17 4.25 -0.86
CA GLN A 75 4.17 3.21 -0.73
C GLN A 75 4.02 2.36 0.52
N ALA A 76 3.68 2.99 1.64
CA ALA A 76 3.35 2.26 2.86
C ALA A 76 2.19 1.26 2.61
N THR A 77 1.16 1.67 1.89
CA THR A 77 0.00 0.80 1.59
C THR A 77 0.26 -0.20 0.45
N SER A 78 1.14 0.16 -0.49
CA SER A 78 1.67 -0.79 -1.47
C SER A 78 2.39 -1.94 -0.78
N LEU A 79 3.23 -1.66 0.23
CA LEU A 79 3.96 -2.65 1.02
C LEU A 79 3.04 -3.52 1.91
N LEU A 80 1.97 -2.96 2.45
CA LEU A 80 1.00 -3.70 3.26
C LEU A 80 0.26 -4.78 2.45
N SER A 81 0.02 -4.51 1.16
CA SER A 81 -0.75 -5.37 0.27
C SER A 81 -0.15 -6.78 0.07
N PRO A 82 1.14 -6.97 -0.29
CA PRO A 82 1.74 -8.29 -0.42
C PRO A 82 1.82 -9.03 0.92
N TYR A 83 2.02 -8.33 2.04
CA TYR A 83 1.99 -8.94 3.37
C TYR A 83 0.60 -9.53 3.68
N LEU A 84 -0.47 -8.75 3.47
CA LEU A 84 -1.84 -9.22 3.66
C LEU A 84 -2.22 -10.32 2.68
N TRP A 85 -1.72 -10.27 1.46
CA TRP A 85 -1.92 -11.33 0.47
C TRP A 85 -1.24 -12.64 0.87
N LEU A 86 0.00 -12.57 1.37
CA LEU A 86 0.70 -13.74 1.91
C LEU A 86 -0.09 -14.35 3.08
N LEU A 87 -0.51 -13.53 4.05
CA LEU A 87 -1.33 -13.99 5.17
C LEU A 87 -2.63 -14.64 4.70
N PHE A 88 -3.29 -14.06 3.71
CA PHE A 88 -4.51 -14.61 3.14
C PHE A 88 -4.26 -16.01 2.54
N ILE A 89 -3.23 -16.16 1.71
CA ILE A 89 -2.87 -17.45 1.11
C ILE A 89 -2.57 -18.51 2.16
N LEU A 90 -1.79 -18.16 3.19
CA LEU A 90 -1.45 -19.07 4.27
C LEU A 90 -2.67 -19.51 5.08
N GLN A 91 -3.67 -18.64 5.22
CA GLN A 91 -4.93 -18.98 5.88
C GLN A 91 -5.82 -19.87 5.03
N ILE A 92 -6.01 -19.57 3.75
CA ILE A 92 -6.88 -20.39 2.88
C ILE A 92 -6.28 -21.77 2.59
N SER A 93 -4.95 -21.87 2.52
CA SER A 93 -4.24 -23.13 2.27
C SER A 93 -4.09 -23.99 3.52
N GLY A 94 -4.43 -23.46 4.70
CA GLY A 94 -4.22 -24.12 5.99
C GLY A 94 -2.75 -24.23 6.41
N GLN A 95 -1.81 -23.69 5.62
CA GLN A 95 -0.37 -23.80 5.87
C GLN A 95 0.15 -22.88 6.97
N ILE A 96 -0.66 -21.92 7.45
CA ILE A 96 -0.26 -21.02 8.54
C ILE A 96 0.19 -21.77 9.81
N LYS A 97 -0.34 -22.97 10.05
CA LYS A 97 0.04 -23.82 11.19
C LYS A 97 1.38 -24.54 10.99
N LEU A 98 1.83 -24.69 9.74
CA LEU A 98 3.10 -25.33 9.38
C LEU A 98 4.29 -24.36 9.48
N ILE A 99 4.01 -23.05 9.46
CA ILE A 99 5.04 -22.03 9.52
C ILE A 99 5.45 -21.79 10.99
N PRO A 100 6.73 -21.92 11.34
CA PRO A 100 7.21 -21.67 12.69
C PRO A 100 6.86 -20.24 13.15
N LEU A 101 6.44 -20.09 14.41
CA LEU A 101 6.10 -18.78 14.98
C LEU A 101 7.25 -17.77 14.83
N LYS A 102 8.51 -18.22 14.96
CA LYS A 102 9.70 -17.38 14.74
C LYS A 102 9.74 -16.77 13.34
N LEU A 103 9.38 -17.53 12.31
CA LEU A 103 9.35 -17.05 10.93
C LEU A 103 8.18 -16.08 10.70
N GLN A 104 7.01 -16.36 11.29
CA GLN A 104 5.87 -15.43 11.24
C GLN A 104 6.21 -14.08 11.90
N SER A 105 6.82 -14.13 13.09
CA SER A 105 7.28 -12.94 13.80
C SER A 105 8.36 -12.19 13.03
N PHE A 106 9.28 -12.90 12.37
CA PHE A 106 10.29 -12.28 11.52
C PHE A 106 9.67 -11.54 10.34
N ILE A 107 8.75 -12.17 9.60
CA ILE A 107 8.05 -11.53 8.48
C ILE A 107 7.28 -10.29 8.96
N LEU A 108 6.52 -10.40 10.04
CA LEU A 108 5.79 -9.28 10.63
C LEU A 108 6.74 -8.15 11.05
N LEU A 109 7.85 -8.48 11.71
CA LEU A 109 8.85 -7.52 12.15
C LEU A 109 9.45 -6.80 10.94
N THR A 110 9.87 -7.54 9.92
CA THR A 110 10.43 -6.97 8.68
C THR A 110 9.43 -6.01 8.03
N THR A 111 8.18 -6.43 7.79
CA THR A 111 7.15 -5.56 7.21
C THR A 111 6.90 -4.31 8.06
N THR A 112 6.85 -4.46 9.39
CA THR A 112 6.63 -3.33 10.31
C THR A 112 7.81 -2.36 10.30
N THR A 113 9.04 -2.85 10.31
CA THR A 113 10.24 -2.01 10.24
C THR A 113 10.29 -1.24 8.92
N PHE A 114 10.01 -1.88 7.78
CA PHE A 114 9.96 -1.18 6.51
C PHE A 114 8.84 -0.14 6.44
N LEU A 115 7.65 -0.44 6.99
CA LEU A 115 6.57 0.54 7.11
C LEU A 115 7.00 1.75 7.94
N LEU A 116 7.68 1.53 9.08
CA LEU A 116 8.19 2.61 9.91
C LEU A 116 9.21 3.44 9.15
N VAL A 117 10.19 2.82 8.48
CA VAL A 117 11.20 3.52 7.67
C VAL A 117 10.58 4.38 6.57
N ILE A 118 9.54 3.89 5.90
CA ILE A 118 8.83 4.66 4.87
C ILE A 118 8.10 5.85 5.50
N LEU A 119 7.35 5.64 6.59
CA LEU A 119 6.55 6.67 7.24
C LEU A 119 7.40 7.73 7.95
N SER A 120 8.53 7.34 8.54
CA SER A 120 9.48 8.25 9.18
C SER A 120 10.49 8.86 8.20
N ASN A 121 10.38 8.56 6.90
CA ASN A 121 11.27 9.08 5.88
C ASN A 121 11.45 10.62 5.92
N PRO A 122 10.41 11.44 6.19
CA PRO A 122 10.58 12.89 6.31
C PRO A 122 11.58 13.34 7.39
N TRP A 123 11.91 12.50 8.37
CA TRP A 123 12.82 12.84 9.47
C TRP A 123 14.27 12.45 9.22
N HIS A 124 14.51 11.39 8.45
CA HIS A 124 15.84 10.81 8.29
C HIS A 124 16.31 10.67 6.84
N GLY A 125 15.41 10.73 5.85
CA GLY A 125 15.75 10.63 4.43
C GLY A 125 16.44 9.31 4.03
N LEU A 126 16.09 8.19 4.69
CA LEU A 126 16.74 6.89 4.46
C LEU A 126 16.10 6.12 3.32
N TYR A 127 14.84 6.44 2.99
CA TYR A 127 14.11 5.81 1.91
C TYR A 127 14.17 6.67 0.64
N TYR A 128 13.90 7.97 0.77
CA TYR A 128 14.15 8.95 -0.29
C TYR A 128 15.11 10.03 0.18
N SER A 129 16.14 10.27 -0.63
CA SER A 129 17.16 11.29 -0.37
C SER A 129 16.76 12.67 -0.90
N ASN A 130 16.14 12.73 -2.09
CA ASN A 130 15.59 13.96 -2.66
C ASN A 130 14.23 13.69 -3.30
N ILE A 131 13.30 14.60 -3.09
CA ILE A 131 11.98 14.62 -3.73
C ILE A 131 11.83 15.96 -4.44
N MET A 132 11.69 15.92 -5.75
CA MET A 132 11.55 17.12 -6.59
C MET A 132 10.25 17.04 -7.40
N LEU A 133 9.71 18.22 -7.73
CA LEU A 133 8.54 18.34 -8.59
C LEU A 133 8.95 19.00 -9.89
N GLU A 134 8.82 18.28 -10.99
CA GLU A 134 9.15 18.78 -12.33
C GLU A 134 7.94 18.59 -13.24
N ASN A 135 7.38 19.67 -13.81
CA ASN A 135 6.22 19.62 -14.71
C ASN A 135 5.04 18.79 -14.17
N ASN A 136 4.72 18.92 -12.87
CA ASN A 136 3.68 18.16 -12.16
C ASN A 136 3.98 16.64 -11.98
N ILE A 137 5.17 16.20 -12.37
CA ILE A 137 5.71 14.85 -12.16
C ILE A 137 6.58 14.88 -10.91
N LEU A 138 6.30 13.94 -10.01
CA LEU A 138 7.10 13.72 -8.81
C LEU A 138 8.30 12.85 -9.16
N ILE A 139 9.49 13.35 -8.85
CA ILE A 139 10.77 12.69 -9.09
C ILE A 139 11.40 12.39 -7.74
N CYS A 140 11.60 11.11 -7.45
CA CYS A 140 12.20 10.65 -6.20
C CYS A 140 13.55 9.98 -6.49
N SER A 141 14.60 10.42 -5.80
CA SER A 141 15.89 9.74 -5.82
C SER A 141 16.03 8.84 -4.58
N PHE A 142 16.43 7.59 -4.80
CA PHE A 142 16.78 6.70 -3.71
C PHE A 142 18.12 7.11 -3.07
N GLY A 143 18.17 7.00 -1.74
CA GLY A 143 19.38 7.23 -0.93
C GLY A 143 20.29 6.01 -0.89
#